data_AF-A0A1M6NAY9-F1
#
_entry.id   AF-A0A1M6NAY9-F1
#
_cell.length_a   1.000
_cell.length_b   1.000
_cell.length_c   1.000
_cell.angle_alpha   90.00
_cell.angle_beta   90.00
_cell.angle_gamma   90.00
#
_symmetry.space_group_name_H-M   'P 1'
#
loop_
_entity.id
_entity.type
_entity.pdbx_description
1 polymer ?
#
loop_
_entity_poly.entity_id
_entity_poly.type
_entity_poly.pdbx_seq_one_letter_code
_entity_poly.pdbx_strand_id
1 'polypeptide(L)'
;MSAGAASHALRGIDLEAVVVAARDAGMDPSDAVVDAAADAYLAQWPDAALTEFTYHGARFLLDATEGVDRTVLAIGHPESPGQAREETYQRGFPIPETCAGRPLDRGHLLPYTAGGGYGPNLFAQDRALNRGWSSDGRRYRAMERKAITDAASSLFAVLLVYVDETLLPGYVQLTIIGPGRCESQVFRNRFDGVEGRERLAVELCGATDGQLGALGEEAVAVILDEEFDVTLVALGDAGMPREEGRQDLDLVAVVEGELVAFEVKTMYRSKRAGRLTRAGNLTRPRLRSTSTGRRQGSQGYVAERIEGIVDTGAGFEGVRVQVVVVDLVLMLAQFFEVGDQGTRLRPAGSPVPCERAVGVALERIRAHRGHL
;
A
#
# COMPACT_ATOMS: atom_id res chain seq x y z
N MET A 1 -31.02 -5.34 12.51
CA MET A 1 -30.67 -4.17 11.67
C MET A 1 -29.33 -4.46 11.02
N SER A 2 -29.24 -4.33 9.69
CA SER A 2 -28.08 -4.83 8.93
C SER A 2 -26.84 -3.97 9.19
N ALA A 3 -25.74 -4.63 9.57
CA ALA A 3 -24.44 -4.02 9.84
C ALA A 3 -23.79 -3.35 8.60
N GLY A 4 -24.39 -3.48 7.41
CA GLY A 4 -23.84 -2.95 6.16
C GLY A 4 -24.09 -1.46 5.90
N ALA A 5 -25.08 -0.83 6.56
CA ALA A 5 -25.44 0.57 6.27
C ALA A 5 -24.65 1.60 7.10
N ALA A 6 -24.04 1.21 8.22
CA ALA A 6 -23.24 2.10 9.06
C ALA A 6 -21.79 2.29 8.55
N SER A 7 -21.32 1.47 7.60
CA SER A 7 -19.89 1.38 7.23
C SER A 7 -19.35 2.57 6.41
N HIS A 8 -20.21 3.46 5.89
CA HIS A 8 -19.77 4.58 5.04
C HIS A 8 -19.65 5.93 5.77
N ALA A 9 -20.20 6.06 6.98
CA ALA A 9 -20.40 7.36 7.63
C ALA A 9 -19.18 7.91 8.38
N LEU A 10 -18.17 7.11 8.70
CA LEU A 10 -17.00 7.57 9.45
C LEU A 10 -15.71 7.10 8.78
N ARG A 11 -15.38 7.72 7.64
CA ARG A 11 -14.01 7.68 7.10
C ARG A 11 -13.12 8.75 7.78
N GLY A 12 -13.72 9.75 8.41
CA GLY A 12 -13.05 10.87 9.07
C GLY A 12 -14.04 12.00 9.34
N ILE A 13 -13.53 13.09 9.92
CA ILE A 13 -14.28 14.34 10.17
C ILE A 13 -13.80 15.37 9.14
N ASP A 14 -14.66 16.28 8.69
CA ASP A 14 -14.20 17.44 7.89
C ASP A 14 -13.49 18.46 8.79
N LEU A 15 -12.26 18.13 9.20
CA LEU A 15 -11.45 18.97 10.08
C LEU A 15 -11.04 20.28 9.41
N GLU A 16 -11.04 20.35 8.07
CA GLU A 16 -10.81 21.62 7.37
C GLU A 16 -11.98 22.58 7.61
N ALA A 17 -13.23 22.11 7.46
CA ALA A 17 -14.41 22.89 7.76
C ALA A 17 -14.48 23.30 9.24
N VAL A 18 -14.15 22.39 10.17
CA VAL A 18 -14.10 22.69 11.62
C VAL A 18 -13.10 23.81 11.91
N VAL A 19 -11.88 23.72 11.35
CA VAL A 19 -10.84 24.73 11.56
C VAL A 19 -11.22 26.09 10.96
N VAL A 20 -11.85 26.11 9.79
CA VAL A 20 -12.34 27.35 9.16
C VAL A 20 -13.41 28.00 10.04
N ALA A 21 -14.43 27.23 10.45
CA ALA A 21 -15.49 27.73 11.31
C ALA A 21 -14.97 28.26 12.65
N ALA A 22 -13.99 27.57 13.25
CA ALA A 22 -13.35 28.02 14.49
C ALA A 22 -12.67 29.38 14.32
N ARG A 23 -11.92 29.57 13.22
CA ARG A 23 -11.25 30.84 12.93
C ARG A 23 -12.24 31.98 12.69
N ASP A 24 -13.30 31.73 11.94
CA ASP A 24 -14.34 32.72 11.67
C ASP A 24 -15.05 33.17 12.95
N ALA A 25 -15.18 32.26 13.91
CA ALA A 25 -15.74 32.52 15.24
C ALA A 25 -14.72 33.07 16.26
N GLY A 26 -13.44 33.20 15.91
CA GLY A 26 -12.37 33.63 16.83
C GLY A 26 -12.05 32.60 17.93
N MET A 27 -12.37 31.33 17.72
CA MET A 27 -12.05 30.21 18.61
C MET A 27 -10.68 29.61 18.28
N ASP A 28 -10.03 28.99 19.27
CA ASP A 28 -8.80 28.24 19.03
C ASP A 28 -9.11 27.00 18.16
N PRO A 29 -8.48 26.85 16.97
CA PRO A 29 -8.63 25.66 16.16
C PRO A 29 -8.32 24.35 16.91
N SER A 30 -7.41 24.37 17.89
CA SER A 30 -7.10 23.17 18.70
C SER A 30 -8.29 22.72 19.54
N ASP A 31 -9.03 23.65 20.13
CA ASP A 31 -10.22 23.35 20.94
C ASP A 31 -11.33 22.78 20.05
N ALA A 32 -11.62 23.46 18.94
CA ALA A 32 -12.65 23.01 18.01
C ALA A 32 -12.38 21.61 17.41
N VAL A 33 -11.10 21.27 17.15
CA VAL A 33 -10.73 19.93 16.66
C VAL A 33 -10.92 18.86 17.73
N VAL A 34 -10.59 19.15 19.00
CA VAL A 34 -10.80 18.22 20.10
C VAL A 34 -12.30 17.99 20.34
N ASP A 35 -13.09 19.06 20.37
CA ASP A 35 -14.55 18.98 20.54
C ASP A 35 -15.19 18.18 19.41
N ALA A 36 -14.84 18.47 18.15
CA ALA A 36 -15.36 17.74 17.00
C ALA A 36 -14.98 16.25 17.04
N ALA A 37 -13.75 15.92 17.46
CA ALA A 37 -13.32 14.54 17.62
C ALA A 37 -14.09 13.81 18.74
N ALA A 38 -14.31 14.48 19.88
CA ALA A 38 -15.09 13.94 20.99
C ALA A 38 -16.55 13.68 20.58
N ASP A 39 -17.20 14.66 19.94
CA ASP A 39 -18.58 14.55 19.46
C ASP A 39 -18.74 13.40 18.46
N ALA A 40 -17.83 13.30 17.48
CA ALA A 40 -17.86 12.23 16.50
C ALA A 40 -17.64 10.85 17.14
N TYR A 41 -16.74 10.75 18.12
CA TYR A 41 -16.48 9.51 18.83
C TYR A 41 -17.67 9.08 19.69
N LEU A 42 -18.25 9.99 20.48
CA LEU A 42 -19.41 9.74 21.33
C LEU A 42 -20.67 9.44 20.53
N ALA A 43 -20.83 10.02 19.33
CA ALA A 43 -21.91 9.65 18.44
C ALA A 43 -21.85 8.17 18.01
N GLN A 44 -20.65 7.60 17.93
CA GLN A 44 -20.44 6.19 17.62
C GLN A 44 -20.41 5.29 18.87
N TRP A 45 -19.89 5.79 19.98
CA TRP A 45 -19.70 5.09 21.25
C TRP A 45 -20.30 5.91 22.40
N PRO A 46 -21.63 5.92 22.57
CA PRO A 46 -22.29 6.81 23.54
C PRO A 46 -21.91 6.56 24.99
N ASP A 47 -21.46 5.35 25.32
CA ASP A 47 -21.05 4.94 26.65
C ASP A 47 -19.56 5.19 26.93
N ALA A 48 -18.81 5.77 25.98
CA ALA A 48 -17.38 6.01 26.13
C ALA A 48 -17.07 7.08 27.19
N ALA A 49 -16.05 6.81 28.01
CA ALA A 49 -15.52 7.73 29.00
C ALA A 49 -14.30 8.48 28.45
N LEU A 50 -14.54 9.57 27.71
CA LEU A 50 -13.46 10.36 27.13
C LEU A 50 -12.71 11.18 28.19
N THR A 51 -11.38 11.05 28.19
CA THR A 51 -10.47 11.83 29.03
C THR A 51 -9.52 12.63 28.14
N GLU A 52 -9.51 13.95 28.34
CA GLU A 52 -8.49 14.83 27.75
C GLU A 52 -7.34 15.02 28.73
N PHE A 53 -6.10 14.98 28.23
CA PHE A 53 -4.92 15.37 29.00
C PHE A 53 -3.82 15.94 28.11
N THR A 54 -2.89 16.68 28.72
CA THR A 54 -1.72 17.25 28.04
C THR A 54 -0.46 16.52 28.44
N TYR A 55 0.36 16.14 27.45
CA TYR A 55 1.66 15.50 27.66
C TYR A 55 2.69 16.08 26.68
N HIS A 56 3.79 16.64 27.21
CA HIS A 56 4.84 17.35 26.44
C HIS A 56 4.29 18.34 25.40
N GLY A 57 3.35 19.19 25.82
CA GLY A 57 2.80 20.24 24.96
C GLY A 57 1.80 19.76 23.89
N ALA A 58 1.51 18.46 23.84
CA ALA A 58 0.46 17.89 23.01
C ALA A 58 -0.77 17.54 23.84
N ARG A 59 -1.97 17.77 23.27
CA ARG A 59 -3.25 17.35 23.84
C ARG A 59 -3.62 15.99 23.27
N PHE A 60 -4.09 15.11 24.14
CA PHE A 60 -4.57 13.78 23.79
C PHE A 60 -6.02 13.62 24.25
N LEU A 61 -6.80 12.92 23.44
CA LEU A 61 -8.14 12.46 23.78
C LEU A 61 -8.11 10.94 23.82
N LEU A 62 -8.41 10.36 24.98
CA LEU A 62 -8.38 8.91 25.23
C LEU A 62 -9.77 8.43 25.64
N ASP A 63 -10.20 7.29 25.11
CA ASP A 63 -11.31 6.54 25.69
C ASP A 63 -10.80 5.72 26.89
N ALA A 64 -11.11 6.21 28.09
CA ALA A 64 -10.73 5.63 29.37
C ALA A 64 -11.76 4.63 29.91
N THR A 65 -12.70 4.17 29.07
CA THR A 65 -13.60 3.08 29.42
C THR A 65 -12.79 1.84 29.80
N GLU A 66 -13.20 1.14 30.86
CA GLU A 66 -12.47 -0.03 31.36
C GLU A 66 -12.28 -1.07 30.25
N GLY A 67 -11.02 -1.43 29.98
CA GLY A 67 -10.65 -2.41 28.94
C GLY A 67 -10.60 -1.88 27.50
N VAL A 68 -10.86 -0.59 27.25
CA VAL A 68 -10.86 -0.01 25.90
C VAL A 68 -9.53 0.64 25.53
N ASP A 69 -8.85 1.39 26.40
CA ASP A 69 -7.50 1.99 26.17
C ASP A 69 -7.23 2.45 24.71
N ARG A 70 -8.16 3.23 24.12
CA ARG A 70 -8.06 3.74 22.74
C ARG A 70 -7.72 5.22 22.74
N THR A 71 -6.61 5.59 22.10
CA THR A 71 -6.37 6.99 21.75
C THR A 71 -7.27 7.39 20.59
N VAL A 72 -8.05 8.44 20.77
CA VAL A 72 -8.94 8.98 19.73
C VAL A 72 -8.20 10.04 18.92
N LEU A 73 -7.59 11.01 19.59
CA LEU A 73 -6.94 12.16 18.96
C LEU A 73 -5.63 12.48 19.68
N ALA A 74 -4.64 12.93 18.91
CA ALA A 74 -3.55 13.73 19.43
C ALA A 74 -3.39 15.00 18.58
N ILE A 75 -3.15 16.14 19.23
CA ILE A 75 -2.89 17.42 18.55
C ILE A 75 -1.80 18.20 19.27
N GLY A 76 -0.84 18.74 18.51
CA GLY A 76 0.25 19.54 19.07
C GLY A 76 1.20 20.06 18.00
N HIS A 77 2.21 20.81 18.43
CA HIS A 77 3.28 21.27 17.53
C HIS A 77 4.29 20.14 17.30
N PRO A 78 4.63 19.80 16.04
CA PRO A 78 5.57 18.72 15.74
C PRO A 78 7.03 19.20 15.85
N GLU A 79 7.65 19.25 17.03
CA GLU A 79 9.09 19.58 17.17
C GLU A 79 10.02 18.46 16.70
N SER A 80 11.24 18.84 16.29
CA SER A 80 12.31 17.89 15.96
C SER A 80 12.96 17.35 17.23
N PRO A 81 13.31 16.06 17.28
CA PRO A 81 13.81 15.45 18.51
C PRO A 81 15.21 15.93 18.88
N GLY A 82 15.41 16.25 20.16
CA GLY A 82 16.73 16.52 20.75
C GLY A 82 17.45 15.29 21.32
N GLN A 83 16.78 14.14 21.47
CA GLN A 83 17.35 12.92 22.06
C GLN A 83 16.93 11.63 21.34
N ALA A 84 17.71 10.56 21.57
CA ALA A 84 17.52 9.23 20.99
C ALA A 84 16.33 8.46 21.63
N ARG A 85 15.88 7.42 20.93
CA ARG A 85 14.68 6.62 21.25
C ARG A 85 14.83 5.82 22.55
N GLU A 86 13.79 5.80 23.39
CA GLU A 86 13.71 4.87 24.52
C GLU A 86 13.17 3.50 24.08
N GLU A 87 14.08 2.56 23.81
CA GLU A 87 13.75 1.23 23.27
C GLU A 87 13.02 0.30 24.25
N THR A 88 13.17 0.51 25.57
CA THR A 88 12.72 -0.43 26.60
C THR A 88 11.20 -0.45 26.77
N TYR A 89 10.53 0.72 26.73
CA TYR A 89 9.08 0.82 26.86
C TYR A 89 8.35 0.34 25.60
N GLN A 90 8.89 0.63 24.41
CA GLN A 90 8.29 0.22 23.14
C GLN A 90 8.19 -1.31 22.99
N ARG A 91 9.09 -2.07 23.63
CA ARG A 91 9.00 -3.55 23.66
C ARG A 91 7.81 -4.05 24.48
N GLY A 92 7.36 -3.29 25.47
CA GLY A 92 6.29 -3.66 26.39
C GLY A 92 4.87 -3.36 25.92
N PHE A 93 4.68 -2.52 24.89
CA PHE A 93 3.36 -2.22 24.34
C PHE A 93 2.93 -3.34 23.36
N PRO A 94 1.95 -4.19 23.73
CA PRO A 94 1.52 -5.29 22.88
C PRO A 94 0.72 -4.74 21.70
N ILE A 95 1.13 -5.08 20.49
CA ILE A 95 0.31 -4.90 19.29
C ILE A 95 0.18 -6.26 18.59
N PRO A 96 -0.96 -6.54 17.93
CA PRO A 96 -1.06 -7.70 17.06
C PRO A 96 0.06 -7.65 16.01
N GLU A 97 0.63 -8.80 15.66
CA GLU A 97 1.68 -8.85 14.63
C GLU A 97 1.12 -8.58 13.22
N THR A 98 -0.14 -8.98 13.00
CA THR A 98 -0.83 -8.85 11.71
C THR A 98 -2.31 -8.52 11.89
N CYS A 99 -2.91 -7.94 10.85
CA CYS A 99 -4.36 -7.82 10.67
C CYS A 99 -4.70 -8.12 9.20
N ALA A 100 -5.68 -8.97 8.95
CA ALA A 100 -6.03 -9.45 7.61
C ALA A 100 -4.82 -10.00 6.82
N GLY A 101 -3.90 -10.68 7.51
CA GLY A 101 -2.64 -11.20 6.94
C GLY A 101 -1.56 -10.15 6.71
N ARG A 102 -1.88 -8.85 6.82
CA ARG A 102 -0.93 -7.75 6.62
C ARG A 102 -0.15 -7.47 7.89
N PRO A 103 1.17 -7.24 7.81
CA PRO A 103 1.98 -6.94 8.98
C PRO A 103 1.68 -5.55 9.56
N LEU A 104 1.72 -5.45 10.88
CA LEU A 104 1.56 -4.20 11.62
C LEU A 104 2.90 -3.72 12.20
N ASP A 105 2.97 -2.43 12.44
CA ASP A 105 4.02 -1.73 13.17
C ASP A 105 3.41 -0.92 14.33
N ARG A 106 4.25 -0.47 15.25
CA ARG A 106 3.88 0.56 16.23
C ARG A 106 3.94 1.93 15.54
N GLY A 107 2.77 2.44 15.16
CA GLY A 107 2.58 3.81 14.70
C GLY A 107 2.71 4.80 15.85
N HIS A 108 3.00 6.06 15.51
CA HIS A 108 3.00 7.17 16.47
C HIS A 108 1.99 8.20 16.00
N LEU A 109 1.16 8.74 16.91
CA LEU A 109 0.24 9.82 16.54
C LEU A 109 1.02 11.10 16.26
N LEU A 110 1.83 11.57 17.21
CA LEU A 110 2.68 12.73 16.97
C LEU A 110 4.12 12.29 16.65
N PRO A 111 4.65 12.71 15.48
CA PRO A 111 6.04 12.46 15.14
C PRO A 111 6.93 13.27 16.09
N TYR A 112 7.60 12.56 17.00
CA TYR A 112 8.80 13.00 17.72
C TYR A 112 8.74 14.25 18.61
N THR A 113 7.55 14.63 19.12
CA THR A 113 7.42 15.71 20.11
C THR A 113 6.95 15.36 21.51
N ALA A 114 6.37 14.19 21.76
CA ALA A 114 5.72 13.97 23.06
C ALA A 114 5.88 12.55 23.61
N GLY A 115 7.13 12.10 23.71
CA GLY A 115 7.47 10.88 24.43
C GLY A 115 7.25 9.60 23.62
N GLY A 116 8.25 9.20 22.84
CA GLY A 116 8.32 7.88 22.21
C GLY A 116 8.31 6.68 23.18
N GLY A 117 8.08 6.93 24.48
CA GLY A 117 7.85 5.96 25.54
C GLY A 117 6.51 6.13 26.28
N TYR A 118 5.52 6.84 25.72
CA TYR A 118 4.19 6.97 26.32
C TYR A 118 3.13 6.21 25.53
N GLY A 119 2.45 5.27 26.20
CA GLY A 119 1.49 4.32 25.61
C GLY A 119 0.42 4.98 24.74
N PRO A 120 -0.27 6.03 25.21
CA PRO A 120 -1.28 6.73 24.41
C PRO A 120 -0.81 7.39 23.11
N ASN A 121 0.51 7.55 22.90
CA ASN A 121 1.04 8.03 21.61
C ASN A 121 1.30 6.87 20.61
N LEU A 122 1.13 5.61 21.02
CA LEU A 122 1.33 4.44 20.18
C LEU A 122 0.00 3.85 19.75
N PHE A 123 -0.04 3.35 18.51
CA PHE A 123 -1.17 2.56 18.02
C PHE A 123 -0.69 1.51 17.01
N ALA A 124 -1.49 0.48 16.79
CA ALA A 124 -1.18 -0.53 15.77
C ALA A 124 -1.47 0.04 14.37
N GLN A 125 -0.45 0.06 13.52
CA GLN A 125 -0.50 0.69 12.19
C GLN A 125 -0.07 -0.27 11.08
N ASP A 126 -0.75 -0.27 9.93
CA ASP A 126 -0.32 -1.02 8.74
C ASP A 126 1.14 -0.69 8.39
N ARG A 127 1.99 -1.72 8.25
CA ARG A 127 3.43 -1.52 8.04
C ARG A 127 3.73 -0.80 6.73
N ALA A 128 2.97 -1.07 5.65
CA ALA A 128 3.22 -0.42 4.37
C ALA A 128 2.86 1.07 4.40
N LEU A 129 1.77 1.43 5.10
CA LEU A 129 1.40 2.81 5.43
C LEU A 129 2.50 3.45 6.30
N ASN A 130 2.78 2.85 7.46
CA ASN A 130 3.74 3.36 8.43
C ASN A 130 5.14 3.52 7.82
N ARG A 131 5.64 2.61 7.00
CA ARG A 131 7.00 2.72 6.44
C ARG A 131 7.09 3.57 5.18
N GLY A 132 5.95 4.02 4.64
CA GLY A 132 5.92 4.75 3.38
C GLY A 132 6.17 3.87 2.15
N TRP A 133 5.84 2.59 2.22
CA TRP A 133 6.06 1.62 1.13
C TRP A 133 4.88 1.55 0.16
N SER A 134 3.69 1.95 0.60
CA SER A 134 2.49 2.07 -0.24
C SER A 134 2.32 3.48 -0.82
N SER A 135 1.35 3.64 -1.72
CA SER A 135 1.03 4.96 -2.29
C SER A 135 0.54 5.89 -1.18
N ASP A 136 -0.39 5.39 -0.36
CA ASP A 136 -0.90 6.08 0.80
C ASP A 136 0.19 6.28 1.86
N GLY A 137 1.07 5.30 2.08
CA GLY A 137 2.22 5.46 2.98
C GLY A 137 3.15 6.60 2.56
N ARG A 138 3.43 6.75 1.25
CA ARG A 138 4.28 7.87 0.78
C ARG A 138 3.62 9.22 1.01
N ARG A 139 2.30 9.32 0.82
CA ARG A 139 1.51 10.52 1.11
C ARG A 139 1.46 10.81 2.61
N TYR A 140 1.18 9.81 3.43
CA TYR A 140 1.21 9.85 4.89
C TYR A 140 2.54 10.44 5.38
N ARG A 141 3.67 9.85 4.94
CA ARG A 141 5.01 10.31 5.31
C ARG A 141 5.34 11.70 4.75
N ALA A 142 4.72 12.12 3.65
CA ALA A 142 4.87 13.47 3.11
C ALA A 142 4.16 14.51 3.99
N MET A 143 2.97 14.20 4.51
CA MET A 143 2.27 15.07 5.46
C MET A 143 3.06 15.23 6.75
N GLU A 144 3.56 14.14 7.34
CA GLU A 144 4.40 14.26 8.56
C GLU A 144 5.66 15.11 8.33
N ARG A 145 6.36 14.90 7.20
CA ARG A 145 7.53 15.75 6.86
C ARG A 145 7.15 17.21 6.71
N LYS A 146 6.01 17.50 6.07
CA LYS A 146 5.49 18.87 5.92
C LYS A 146 5.18 19.49 7.27
N ALA A 147 4.53 18.74 8.16
CA ALA A 147 4.22 19.17 9.51
C ALA A 147 5.50 19.55 10.30
N ILE A 148 6.53 18.69 10.26
CA ILE A 148 7.83 18.95 10.90
C ILE A 148 8.53 20.18 10.30
N THR A 149 8.46 20.36 8.98
CA THR A 149 9.10 21.52 8.30
C THR A 149 8.51 22.85 8.78
N ASP A 150 7.21 22.87 9.08
CA ASP A 150 6.47 24.07 9.46
C ASP A 150 6.16 24.15 10.99
N ALA A 151 6.83 23.32 11.79
CA ALA A 151 6.50 23.02 13.18
C ALA A 151 6.21 24.24 14.08
N ALA A 152 7.04 25.28 13.96
CA ALA A 152 6.92 26.50 14.76
C ALA A 152 5.65 27.31 14.50
N SER A 153 4.97 27.06 13.37
CA SER A 153 3.82 27.82 12.91
C SER A 153 2.56 26.98 12.72
N SER A 154 2.65 25.66 12.84
CA SER A 154 1.56 24.75 12.53
C SER A 154 1.33 23.72 13.63
N LEU A 155 0.07 23.43 13.90
CA LEU A 155 -0.34 22.25 14.66
C LEU A 155 -0.42 21.04 13.72
N PHE A 156 -0.15 19.88 14.27
CA PHE A 156 -0.37 18.59 13.65
C PHE A 156 -1.37 17.81 14.49
N ALA A 157 -2.46 17.37 13.87
CA ALA A 157 -3.49 16.57 14.51
C ALA A 157 -3.58 15.20 13.85
N VAL A 158 -3.71 14.16 14.66
CA VAL A 158 -3.90 12.77 14.23
C VAL A 158 -5.13 12.21 14.91
N LEU A 159 -6.15 11.93 14.11
CA LEU A 159 -7.40 11.32 14.55
C LEU A 159 -7.40 9.84 14.13
N LEU A 160 -7.59 8.96 15.10
CA LEU A 160 -7.75 7.52 14.90
C LEU A 160 -9.25 7.19 14.81
N VAL A 161 -9.66 6.62 13.67
CA VAL A 161 -11.06 6.31 13.40
C VAL A 161 -11.27 4.81 13.57
N TYR A 162 -12.03 4.42 14.59
CA TYR A 162 -12.34 3.04 14.92
C TYR A 162 -13.63 2.61 14.19
N VAL A 163 -13.58 1.46 13.53
CA VAL A 163 -14.71 0.93 12.74
C VAL A 163 -15.47 -0.18 13.47
N ASP A 164 -14.95 -0.63 14.61
CA ASP A 164 -15.49 -1.68 15.46
C ASP A 164 -14.93 -1.55 16.89
N GLU A 165 -15.24 -2.53 17.74
CA GLU A 165 -14.82 -2.57 19.14
C GLU A 165 -13.35 -3.00 19.36
N THR A 166 -12.55 -3.14 18.31
CA THR A 166 -11.15 -3.52 18.49
C THR A 166 -10.28 -2.32 18.91
N LEU A 167 -9.05 -2.60 19.33
CA LEU A 167 -8.03 -1.58 19.59
C LEU A 167 -7.34 -1.08 18.31
N LEU A 168 -7.73 -1.61 17.13
CA LEU A 168 -7.09 -1.33 15.86
C LEU A 168 -7.94 -0.33 15.05
N PRO A 169 -7.49 0.92 14.87
CA PRO A 169 -8.25 1.89 14.09
C PRO A 169 -8.33 1.45 12.63
N GLY A 170 -9.48 1.65 12.01
CA GLY A 170 -9.71 1.38 10.59
C GLY A 170 -9.05 2.41 9.69
N TYR A 171 -8.98 3.66 10.15
CA TYR A 171 -8.37 4.77 9.42
C TYR A 171 -7.55 5.66 10.36
N VAL A 172 -6.60 6.37 9.76
CA VAL A 172 -5.82 7.43 10.40
C VAL A 172 -6.01 8.69 9.58
N GLN A 173 -6.52 9.75 10.20
CA GLN A 173 -6.67 11.06 9.58
C GLN A 173 -5.57 11.99 10.10
N LEU A 174 -4.76 12.52 9.18
CA LEU A 174 -3.72 13.51 9.48
C LEU A 174 -4.20 14.90 9.07
N THR A 175 -4.01 15.89 9.93
CA THR A 175 -4.36 17.29 9.65
C THR A 175 -3.20 18.22 10.02
N ILE A 176 -2.83 19.10 9.10
CA ILE A 176 -1.85 20.17 9.33
C ILE A 176 -2.60 21.51 9.38
N ILE A 177 -2.51 22.21 10.49
CA ILE A 177 -3.22 23.47 10.75
C ILE A 177 -2.18 24.58 10.87
N GLY A 178 -2.02 25.40 9.83
CA GLY A 178 -1.07 26.53 9.81
C GLY A 178 -1.78 27.88 9.67
N PRO A 179 -1.08 29.02 9.69
CA PRO A 179 -1.70 30.35 9.63
C PRO A 179 -2.41 30.53 8.28
N GLY A 180 -3.74 30.53 8.29
CA GLY A 180 -4.56 30.63 7.07
C GLY A 180 -4.64 29.38 6.19
N ARG A 181 -4.07 28.24 6.62
CA ARG A 181 -4.19 26.96 5.90
C ARG A 181 -4.65 25.83 6.80
N CYS A 182 -5.37 24.88 6.23
CA CYS A 182 -5.67 23.59 6.84
C CYS A 182 -5.59 22.56 5.71
N GLU A 183 -4.88 21.47 5.92
CA GLU A 183 -4.83 20.34 4.98
C GLU A 183 -5.08 19.07 5.75
N SER A 184 -6.10 18.30 5.36
CA SER A 184 -6.45 17.03 5.98
C SER A 184 -6.47 15.89 4.97
N GLN A 185 -5.96 14.72 5.36
CA GLN A 185 -6.06 13.50 4.56
C GLN A 185 -6.34 12.29 5.43
N VAL A 186 -7.20 11.41 4.94
CA VAL A 186 -7.55 10.12 5.56
C VAL A 186 -6.76 9.00 4.89
N PHE A 187 -6.18 8.12 5.71
CA PHE A 187 -5.45 6.95 5.27
C PHE A 187 -6.08 5.70 5.85
N ARG A 188 -6.23 4.66 5.03
CA ARG A 188 -6.70 3.36 5.48
C ARG A 188 -5.61 2.64 6.26
N ASN A 189 -5.95 2.14 7.44
CA ASN A 189 -5.07 1.37 8.31
C ASN A 189 -5.45 -0.11 8.36
N ARG A 190 -6.72 -0.44 8.06
CA ARG A 190 -7.25 -1.81 8.01
C ARG A 190 -7.86 -2.15 6.66
N PHE A 191 -7.64 -3.38 6.23
CA PHE A 191 -8.08 -3.90 4.93
C PHE A 191 -9.06 -5.06 5.05
N ASP A 192 -9.41 -5.47 6.27
CA ASP A 192 -10.54 -6.35 6.51
C ASP A 192 -11.87 -5.65 6.16
N GLY A 193 -12.85 -6.42 5.68
CA GLY A 193 -14.20 -5.93 5.37
C GLY A 193 -14.35 -5.18 4.05
N VAL A 194 -13.33 -5.12 3.19
CA VAL A 194 -13.45 -4.55 1.84
C VAL A 194 -13.84 -5.64 0.84
N GLU A 195 -15.00 -5.49 0.19
CA GLU A 195 -15.55 -6.46 -0.75
C GLU A 195 -15.90 -5.85 -2.12
N GLY A 196 -16.11 -6.71 -3.12
CA GLY A 196 -16.64 -6.31 -4.42
C GLY A 196 -15.69 -5.45 -5.27
N ARG A 197 -16.26 -4.59 -6.12
CA ARG A 197 -15.50 -3.83 -7.14
C ARG A 197 -14.58 -2.75 -6.55
N GLU A 198 -14.90 -2.21 -5.38
CA GLU A 198 -14.05 -1.20 -4.72
C GLU A 198 -12.75 -1.81 -4.17
N ARG A 199 -12.76 -3.13 -3.95
CA ARG A 199 -11.68 -3.87 -3.32
C ARG A 199 -10.35 -3.74 -4.01
N LEU A 200 -10.33 -3.96 -5.32
CA LEU A 200 -9.11 -3.87 -6.09
C LEU A 200 -8.48 -2.48 -5.98
N ALA A 201 -9.29 -1.42 -6.13
CA ALA A 201 -8.81 -0.05 -5.98
C ALA A 201 -8.19 0.21 -4.60
N VAL A 202 -8.84 -0.28 -3.54
CA VAL A 202 -8.36 -0.15 -2.15
C VAL A 202 -7.05 -0.92 -1.94
N GLU A 203 -6.98 -2.18 -2.36
CA GLU A 203 -5.78 -3.02 -2.21
C GLU A 203 -4.59 -2.42 -2.98
N LEU A 204 -4.80 -1.90 -4.19
CA LEU A 204 -3.75 -1.27 -5.00
C LEU A 204 -3.17 -0.01 -4.34
N CYS A 205 -4.01 0.81 -3.70
CA CYS A 205 -3.55 1.99 -2.94
C CYS A 205 -2.65 1.58 -1.76
N GLY A 206 -3.02 0.51 -1.05
CA GLY A 206 -2.31 -0.04 0.11
C GLY A 206 -1.14 -0.97 -0.21
N ALA A 207 -1.00 -1.43 -1.46
CA ALA A 207 0.03 -2.38 -1.86
C ALA A 207 1.44 -1.79 -1.80
N THR A 208 2.48 -2.61 -1.63
CA THR A 208 3.87 -2.24 -1.89
C THR A 208 4.22 -2.45 -3.36
N ASP A 209 5.38 -1.95 -3.81
CA ASP A 209 5.80 -2.18 -5.20
C ASP A 209 6.04 -3.67 -5.51
N GLY A 210 6.52 -4.45 -4.53
CA GLY A 210 6.67 -5.91 -4.67
C GLY A 210 5.33 -6.63 -4.76
N GLN A 211 4.33 -6.21 -3.98
CA GLN A 211 2.97 -6.74 -4.03
C GLN A 211 2.29 -6.46 -5.38
N LEU A 212 2.51 -5.26 -5.93
CA LEU A 212 2.04 -4.92 -7.29
C LEU A 212 2.75 -5.76 -8.36
N GLY A 213 4.05 -6.04 -8.19
CA GLY A 213 4.80 -6.97 -9.05
C GLY A 213 4.13 -8.34 -9.09
N ALA A 214 3.97 -8.97 -7.92
CA ALA A 214 3.32 -10.28 -7.78
C ALA A 214 1.89 -10.32 -8.35
N LEU A 215 1.10 -9.26 -8.15
CA LEU A 215 -0.24 -9.16 -8.75
C LEU A 215 -0.20 -9.15 -10.28
N GLY A 216 0.77 -8.44 -10.86
CA GLY A 216 0.95 -8.42 -12.31
C GLY A 216 1.41 -9.77 -12.86
N GLU A 217 2.33 -10.45 -12.18
CA GLU A 217 2.79 -11.80 -12.55
C GLU A 217 1.63 -12.80 -12.56
N GLU A 218 0.86 -12.85 -11.47
CA GLU A 218 -0.30 -13.74 -11.36
C GLU A 218 -1.40 -13.36 -12.36
N ALA A 219 -1.61 -12.07 -12.64
CA ALA A 219 -2.56 -11.64 -13.67
C ALA A 219 -2.14 -12.12 -15.07
N VAL A 220 -0.83 -12.12 -15.38
CA VAL A 220 -0.33 -12.69 -16.63
C VAL A 220 -0.52 -14.20 -16.67
N ALA A 221 -0.29 -14.91 -15.56
CA ALA A 221 -0.55 -16.34 -15.48
C ALA A 221 -2.02 -16.66 -15.79
N VAL A 222 -2.97 -15.88 -15.24
CA VAL A 222 -4.40 -16.02 -15.53
C VAL A 222 -4.72 -15.72 -16.99
N ILE A 223 -4.17 -14.65 -17.57
CA ILE A 223 -4.37 -14.34 -19.00
C ILE A 223 -3.88 -15.48 -19.87
N LEU A 224 -2.69 -16.02 -19.58
CA LEU A 224 -2.12 -17.13 -20.33
C LEU A 224 -3.01 -18.36 -20.24
N ASP A 225 -3.46 -18.75 -19.04
CA ASP A 225 -4.34 -19.90 -18.80
C ASP A 225 -5.71 -19.79 -19.49
N GLU A 226 -6.27 -18.57 -19.58
CA GLU A 226 -7.63 -18.35 -20.08
C GLU A 226 -7.70 -18.09 -21.59
N GLU A 227 -6.69 -17.41 -22.15
CA GLU A 227 -6.72 -16.94 -23.54
C GLU A 227 -5.80 -17.75 -24.45
N PHE A 228 -4.91 -18.57 -23.89
CA PHE A 228 -3.91 -19.32 -24.63
C PHE A 228 -3.92 -20.79 -24.18
N ASP A 229 -3.72 -21.73 -25.11
CA ASP A 229 -3.53 -23.14 -24.78
C ASP A 229 -2.10 -23.34 -24.22
N VAL A 230 -1.94 -23.02 -22.93
CA VAL A 230 -0.63 -22.99 -22.27
C VAL A 230 -0.51 -24.04 -21.19
N THR A 231 0.70 -24.53 -21.02
CA THR A 231 1.11 -25.26 -19.82
C THR A 231 2.09 -24.37 -19.05
N LEU A 232 1.68 -23.85 -17.90
CA LEU A 232 2.57 -23.11 -17.01
C LEU A 232 3.62 -24.07 -16.43
N VAL A 233 4.90 -23.79 -16.71
CA VAL A 233 6.04 -24.58 -16.25
C VAL A 233 6.59 -24.03 -14.94
N ALA A 234 6.71 -22.70 -14.86
CA ALA A 234 7.16 -22.01 -13.66
C ALA A 234 6.49 -20.63 -13.56
N LEU A 235 6.24 -20.21 -12.32
CA LEU A 235 5.74 -18.89 -11.97
C LEU A 235 6.68 -18.31 -10.91
N GLY A 236 6.97 -17.01 -11.04
CA GLY A 236 7.76 -16.22 -10.12
C GLY A 236 7.17 -16.19 -8.72
N ASP A 237 7.85 -15.48 -7.81
CA ASP A 237 7.59 -15.53 -6.38
C ASP A 237 6.31 -14.76 -5.99
N ALA A 238 5.15 -15.32 -6.35
CA ALA A 238 3.85 -15.04 -5.74
C ALA A 238 3.77 -15.60 -4.30
N GLY A 239 4.91 -15.77 -3.62
CA GLY A 239 5.03 -15.98 -2.16
C GLY A 239 4.61 -17.37 -1.73
N MET A 240 4.71 -18.31 -2.67
CA MET A 240 4.72 -19.72 -2.36
C MET A 240 6.05 -20.08 -1.70
N PRO A 241 6.07 -21.07 -0.78
CA PRO A 241 7.31 -21.53 -0.16
C PRO A 241 8.40 -21.78 -1.20
N ARG A 242 9.58 -21.21 -0.95
CA ARG A 242 10.75 -21.42 -1.79
C ARG A 242 11.29 -22.82 -1.54
N GLU A 243 11.02 -23.75 -2.45
CA GLU A 243 11.83 -24.96 -2.54
C GLU A 243 13.14 -24.64 -3.26
N GLU A 244 14.22 -25.31 -2.88
CA GLU A 244 15.58 -25.09 -3.40
C GLU A 244 15.60 -25.20 -4.94
N GLY A 245 16.02 -24.11 -5.62
CA GLY A 245 16.20 -24.06 -7.08
C GLY A 245 15.44 -22.95 -7.83
N ARG A 246 14.54 -22.20 -7.18
CA ARG A 246 13.70 -21.17 -7.85
C ARG A 246 14.40 -19.80 -7.99
N GLN A 247 14.42 -19.26 -9.22
CA GLN A 247 15.18 -18.07 -9.65
C GLN A 247 14.31 -16.84 -10.04
N ASP A 248 14.99 -15.70 -10.21
CA ASP A 248 14.61 -14.34 -10.66
C ASP A 248 13.83 -14.22 -12.01
N LEU A 249 13.08 -15.23 -12.46
CA LEU A 249 12.30 -15.16 -13.70
C LEU A 249 10.80 -15.15 -13.39
N ASP A 250 10.06 -14.28 -14.07
CA ASP A 250 8.67 -13.99 -13.71
C ASP A 250 7.72 -15.12 -14.13
N LEU A 251 7.78 -15.64 -15.37
CA LEU A 251 7.02 -16.85 -15.77
C LEU A 251 7.74 -17.65 -16.86
N VAL A 252 7.53 -18.97 -16.87
CA VAL A 252 7.85 -19.87 -17.99
C VAL A 252 6.62 -20.69 -18.33
N ALA A 253 6.27 -20.75 -19.61
CA ALA A 253 5.15 -21.58 -20.08
C ALA A 253 5.49 -22.23 -21.42
N VAL A 254 4.83 -23.34 -21.72
CA VAL A 254 4.78 -23.90 -23.08
C VAL A 254 3.54 -23.31 -23.75
N VAL A 255 3.74 -22.62 -24.87
CA VAL A 255 2.69 -21.97 -25.67
C VAL A 255 2.73 -22.57 -27.06
N GLU A 256 1.66 -23.27 -27.47
CA GLU A 256 1.58 -23.92 -28.79
C GLU A 256 2.76 -24.88 -29.07
N GLY A 257 3.28 -25.53 -28.02
CA GLY A 257 4.43 -26.44 -28.11
C GLY A 257 5.82 -25.77 -28.06
N GLU A 258 5.88 -24.43 -27.99
CA GLU A 258 7.13 -23.68 -27.83
C GLU A 258 7.35 -23.24 -26.38
N LEU A 259 8.58 -23.35 -25.88
CA LEU A 259 8.92 -22.85 -24.55
C LEU A 259 9.10 -21.33 -24.60
N VAL A 260 8.27 -20.61 -23.83
CA VAL A 260 8.27 -19.15 -23.75
C VAL A 260 8.57 -18.70 -22.32
N ALA A 261 9.60 -17.85 -22.21
CA ALA A 261 9.92 -17.13 -20.99
C ALA A 261 9.28 -15.73 -21.01
N PHE A 262 8.55 -15.39 -19.96
CA PHE A 262 7.92 -14.08 -19.80
C PHE A 262 8.61 -13.29 -18.69
N GLU A 263 8.96 -12.05 -19.02
CA GLU A 263 9.32 -11.02 -18.04
C GLU A 263 8.14 -10.05 -17.90
N VAL A 264 7.62 -9.89 -16.69
CA VAL A 264 6.44 -9.07 -16.38
C VAL A 264 6.86 -7.73 -15.82
N LYS A 265 6.29 -6.67 -16.39
CA LYS A 265 6.50 -5.29 -15.97
C LYS A 265 5.18 -4.66 -15.57
N THR A 266 4.93 -4.65 -14.28
CA THR A 266 3.74 -4.01 -13.72
C THR A 266 3.91 -2.49 -13.63
N MET A 267 2.91 -1.76 -14.11
CA MET A 267 2.81 -0.31 -14.03
C MET A 267 1.57 0.07 -13.23
N TYR A 268 1.81 0.75 -12.11
CA TYR A 268 0.74 1.38 -11.33
C TYR A 268 1.17 2.77 -10.85
N ARG A 269 2.39 2.85 -10.31
CA ARG A 269 3.01 4.09 -9.79
C ARG A 269 3.98 4.76 -10.76
N SER A 270 4.17 4.16 -11.93
CA SER A 270 5.04 4.72 -12.95
C SER A 270 4.46 6.03 -13.49
N LYS A 271 5.29 7.02 -13.82
CA LYS A 271 4.87 8.24 -14.54
C LYS A 271 4.20 7.94 -15.89
N ARG A 272 4.36 6.72 -16.39
CA ARG A 272 3.80 6.20 -17.65
C ARG A 272 2.53 5.37 -17.44
N ALA A 273 2.19 4.99 -16.21
CA ALA A 273 0.96 4.27 -15.93
C ALA A 273 -0.25 5.13 -16.35
N GLY A 274 -1.32 4.49 -16.82
CA GLY A 274 -2.51 5.22 -17.27
C GLY A 274 -2.37 5.84 -18.67
N ARG A 275 -1.32 5.52 -19.44
CA ARG A 275 -1.03 6.21 -20.71
C ARG A 275 -0.80 5.26 -21.88
N LEU A 276 -1.56 5.49 -22.95
CA LEU A 276 -1.32 4.91 -24.27
C LEU A 276 -0.45 5.81 -25.13
N THR A 277 0.34 5.19 -26.00
CA THR A 277 1.02 5.86 -27.09
C THR A 277 0.02 6.33 -28.15
N ARG A 278 0.43 7.22 -29.06
CA ARG A 278 -0.41 7.65 -30.20
C ARG A 278 -0.88 6.48 -31.08
N ALA A 279 -0.12 5.39 -31.10
CA ALA A 279 -0.44 4.17 -31.84
C ALA A 279 -1.34 3.21 -31.04
N GLY A 280 -1.89 3.62 -29.90
CA GLY A 280 -2.79 2.79 -29.08
C GLY A 280 -2.09 1.71 -28.24
N ASN A 281 -0.75 1.68 -28.21
CA ASN A 281 0.01 0.70 -27.43
C ASN A 281 0.30 1.20 -26.00
N LEU A 282 0.46 0.29 -25.05
CA LEU A 282 1.08 0.58 -23.75
C LEU A 282 2.52 1.06 -23.95
N THR A 283 3.00 1.85 -22.98
CA THR A 283 4.36 2.39 -23.06
C THR A 283 5.39 1.29 -22.83
N ARG A 284 6.33 1.16 -23.77
CA ARG A 284 7.42 0.17 -23.67
C ARG A 284 8.22 0.33 -22.36
N PRO A 285 8.45 -0.76 -21.61
CA PRO A 285 9.23 -0.70 -20.40
C PRO A 285 10.70 -0.53 -20.74
N ARG A 286 11.46 0.05 -19.81
CA ARG A 286 12.92 0.09 -19.93
C ARG A 286 13.49 -1.15 -19.27
N LEU A 287 14.08 -2.02 -20.09
CA LEU A 287 14.82 -3.18 -19.60
C LEU A 287 16.14 -2.72 -18.98
N ARG A 288 16.41 -3.14 -17.74
CA ARG A 288 17.64 -2.76 -17.02
C ARG A 288 18.80 -3.65 -17.45
N SER A 289 20.01 -3.11 -17.39
CA SER A 289 21.22 -3.95 -17.43
C SER A 289 21.44 -4.55 -16.04
N THR A 290 21.77 -5.82 -16.01
CA THR A 290 22.19 -6.55 -14.81
C THR A 290 23.67 -6.30 -14.51
N SER A 291 24.14 -6.73 -13.35
CA SER A 291 25.56 -6.68 -12.95
C SER A 291 26.47 -7.47 -13.91
N THR A 292 25.95 -8.49 -14.59
CA THR A 292 26.66 -9.28 -15.61
C THR A 292 26.71 -8.60 -16.98
N GLY A 293 26.15 -7.38 -17.11
CA GLY A 293 26.09 -6.62 -18.35
C GLY A 293 24.95 -7.05 -19.30
N ARG A 294 24.27 -8.17 -19.01
CA ARG A 294 23.11 -8.65 -19.78
C ARG A 294 21.89 -7.77 -19.50
N ARG A 295 21.01 -7.59 -20.50
CA ARG A 295 19.74 -6.86 -20.30
C ARG A 295 18.64 -7.81 -19.84
N GLN A 296 17.77 -7.35 -18.95
CA GLN A 296 16.56 -8.10 -18.59
C GLN A 296 15.77 -8.50 -19.86
N GLY A 297 15.32 -9.75 -19.92
CA GLY A 297 14.64 -10.31 -21.09
C GLY A 297 15.53 -10.58 -22.32
N SER A 298 16.87 -10.42 -22.24
CA SER A 298 17.75 -10.93 -23.31
C SER A 298 17.83 -12.45 -23.25
N GLN A 299 18.15 -13.12 -24.36
CA GLN A 299 18.28 -14.57 -24.35
C GLN A 299 19.32 -15.06 -23.34
N GLY A 300 20.49 -14.40 -23.26
CA GLY A 300 21.48 -14.72 -22.23
C GLY A 300 20.97 -14.51 -20.79
N TYR A 301 20.11 -13.52 -20.54
CA TYR A 301 19.55 -13.30 -19.20
C TYR A 301 18.57 -14.40 -18.79
N VAL A 302 17.72 -14.82 -19.74
CA VAL A 302 16.75 -15.90 -19.55
C VAL A 302 17.43 -17.25 -19.43
N ALA A 303 18.45 -17.48 -20.26
CA ALA A 303 19.28 -18.66 -20.25
C ALA A 303 19.81 -19.01 -18.86
N GLU A 304 20.48 -18.06 -18.20
CA GLU A 304 21.01 -18.22 -16.84
C GLU A 304 19.93 -18.58 -15.81
N ARG A 305 18.68 -18.17 -16.06
CA ARG A 305 17.55 -18.35 -15.15
C ARG A 305 16.76 -19.63 -15.35
N ILE A 306 16.76 -20.17 -16.56
CA ILE A 306 16.00 -21.38 -16.91
C ILE A 306 16.85 -22.64 -16.82
N GLU A 307 18.19 -22.53 -16.78
CA GLU A 307 19.12 -23.67 -16.72
C GLU A 307 18.84 -24.67 -15.58
N GLY A 308 18.18 -24.24 -14.50
CA GLY A 308 17.74 -25.12 -13.39
C GLY A 308 16.29 -25.63 -13.48
N ILE A 309 15.52 -25.21 -14.48
CA ILE A 309 14.07 -25.49 -14.62
C ILE A 309 13.83 -26.47 -15.78
N VAL A 310 14.48 -26.25 -16.92
CA VAL A 310 14.31 -27.05 -18.14
C VAL A 310 15.68 -27.40 -18.71
N ASP A 311 15.89 -28.67 -19.02
CA ASP A 311 17.04 -29.10 -19.81
C ASP A 311 16.83 -28.67 -21.27
N THR A 312 17.46 -27.57 -21.66
CA THR A 312 17.42 -27.05 -23.03
C THR A 312 18.55 -27.61 -23.90
N GLY A 313 19.39 -28.53 -23.40
CA GLY A 313 20.57 -29.02 -24.12
C GLY A 313 21.66 -27.95 -24.34
N ALA A 314 22.51 -28.15 -25.35
CA ALA A 314 23.64 -27.28 -25.67
C ALA A 314 23.20 -26.04 -26.47
N GLY A 315 22.51 -25.12 -25.80
CA GLY A 315 22.09 -23.85 -26.37
C GLY A 315 20.61 -23.59 -26.17
N PHE A 316 20.26 -22.35 -25.86
CA PHE A 316 18.88 -21.92 -25.64
C PHE A 316 18.13 -21.67 -26.96
N GLU A 317 18.54 -22.38 -28.02
CA GLU A 317 17.87 -22.35 -29.32
C GLU A 317 16.45 -22.92 -29.15
N GLY A 318 15.44 -22.10 -29.48
CA GLY A 318 14.03 -22.48 -29.32
C GLY A 318 13.34 -21.90 -28.09
N VAL A 319 14.04 -21.24 -27.16
CA VAL A 319 13.38 -20.49 -26.08
C VAL A 319 13.02 -19.09 -26.56
N ARG A 320 11.72 -18.82 -26.70
CA ARG A 320 11.22 -17.49 -27.03
C ARG A 320 11.16 -16.65 -25.76
N VAL A 321 11.53 -15.37 -25.86
CA VAL A 321 11.41 -14.43 -24.74
C VAL A 321 10.40 -13.34 -25.08
N GLN A 322 9.45 -13.13 -24.17
CA GLN A 322 8.49 -12.06 -24.24
C GLN A 322 8.54 -11.19 -23.00
N VAL A 323 8.23 -9.92 -23.17
CA VAL A 323 7.98 -8.99 -22.05
C VAL A 323 6.51 -8.68 -22.04
N VAL A 324 5.85 -8.86 -20.90
CA VAL A 324 4.45 -8.49 -20.72
C VAL A 324 4.39 -7.24 -19.85
N VAL A 325 3.68 -6.22 -20.31
CA VAL A 325 3.41 -5.03 -19.52
C VAL A 325 2.00 -5.12 -19.00
N VAL A 326 1.82 -5.00 -17.68
CA VAL A 326 0.51 -4.93 -17.02
C VAL A 326 0.32 -3.54 -16.45
N ASP A 327 -0.58 -2.75 -17.04
CA ASP A 327 -0.95 -1.43 -16.54
C ASP A 327 -2.20 -1.53 -15.66
N LEU A 328 -2.00 -1.49 -14.33
CA LEU A 328 -3.06 -1.60 -13.33
C LEU A 328 -3.88 -0.31 -13.17
N VAL A 329 -3.54 0.77 -13.89
CA VAL A 329 -4.37 1.99 -13.95
C VAL A 329 -5.37 1.89 -15.10
N LEU A 330 -4.92 1.43 -16.28
CA LEU A 330 -5.80 1.20 -17.43
C LEU A 330 -6.52 -0.16 -17.40
N MET A 331 -6.08 -1.08 -16.53
CA MET A 331 -6.46 -2.48 -16.57
C MET A 331 -6.24 -3.11 -17.94
N LEU A 332 -5.05 -2.87 -18.50
CA LEU A 332 -4.61 -3.43 -19.78
C LEU A 332 -3.32 -4.21 -19.61
N ALA A 333 -3.20 -5.33 -20.33
CA ALA A 333 -1.95 -6.04 -20.54
C ALA A 333 -1.50 -5.96 -22.00
N GLN A 334 -0.19 -5.95 -22.27
CA GLN A 334 0.32 -6.03 -23.63
C GLN A 334 1.62 -6.81 -23.69
N PHE A 335 1.69 -7.73 -24.64
CA PHE A 335 2.85 -8.57 -24.91
C PHE A 335 3.79 -7.89 -25.89
N PHE A 336 5.10 -8.03 -25.64
CA PHE A 336 6.16 -7.49 -26.47
C PHE A 336 7.17 -8.59 -26.79
N GLU A 337 7.50 -8.72 -28.07
CA GLU A 337 8.64 -9.53 -28.50
C GLU A 337 9.94 -8.82 -28.14
N VAL A 338 10.88 -9.61 -27.62
CA VAL A 338 12.22 -9.13 -27.27
C VAL A 338 13.22 -9.68 -28.29
N GLY A 339 13.95 -8.79 -28.96
CA GLY A 339 15.09 -9.24 -29.77
C GLY A 339 16.22 -9.78 -28.88
N ASP A 340 17.05 -10.67 -29.40
CA ASP A 340 18.02 -11.50 -28.64
C ASP A 340 18.86 -10.75 -27.61
N GLN A 341 19.23 -9.50 -27.93
CA GLN A 341 20.06 -8.63 -27.09
C GLN A 341 19.29 -7.84 -26.01
N GLY A 342 17.97 -8.00 -25.89
CA GLY A 342 17.14 -7.23 -24.97
C GLY A 342 17.05 -5.73 -25.28
N THR A 343 17.38 -5.33 -26.53
CA THR A 343 17.44 -3.90 -26.92
C THR A 343 16.25 -3.43 -27.74
N ARG A 344 15.52 -4.35 -28.37
CA ARG A 344 14.36 -4.06 -29.22
C ARG A 344 13.13 -4.74 -28.64
N LEU A 345 12.13 -3.92 -28.31
CA LEU A 345 10.80 -4.36 -27.90
C LEU A 345 9.79 -3.99 -29.00
N ARG A 346 9.08 -4.99 -29.51
CA ARG A 346 8.02 -4.81 -30.50
C ARG A 346 6.69 -5.32 -29.92
N PRO A 347 5.60 -4.55 -29.96
CA PRO A 347 4.30 -5.08 -29.57
C PRO A 347 3.97 -6.33 -30.39
N ALA A 348 3.60 -7.42 -29.71
CA ALA A 348 3.17 -8.67 -30.35
C ALA A 348 1.68 -8.61 -30.77
N GLY A 349 0.93 -7.63 -30.27
CA GLY A 349 -0.48 -7.41 -30.57
C GLY A 349 -0.99 -6.12 -29.90
N SER A 350 -2.28 -5.82 -30.05
CA SER A 350 -2.94 -4.73 -29.33
C SER A 350 -3.00 -5.02 -27.82
N PRO A 351 -3.08 -4.00 -26.95
CA PRO A 351 -3.35 -4.23 -25.54
C PRO A 351 -4.68 -4.97 -25.34
N VAL A 352 -4.73 -5.87 -24.36
CA VAL A 352 -5.91 -6.65 -23.99
C VAL A 352 -6.43 -6.21 -22.61
N PRO A 353 -7.75 -6.13 -22.38
CA PRO A 353 -8.30 -5.90 -21.06
C PRO A 353 -7.86 -6.99 -20.07
N CYS A 354 -7.41 -6.61 -18.88
CA CYS A 354 -6.97 -7.55 -17.86
C CYS A 354 -7.70 -7.41 -16.52
N GLU A 355 -8.76 -6.61 -16.42
CA GLU A 355 -9.49 -6.39 -15.16
C GLU A 355 -9.96 -7.71 -14.52
N ARG A 356 -10.53 -8.62 -15.33
CA ARG A 356 -10.95 -9.94 -14.85
C ARG A 356 -9.78 -10.76 -14.32
N ALA A 357 -8.69 -10.83 -15.09
CA ALA A 357 -7.50 -11.58 -14.73
C ALA A 357 -6.85 -11.05 -13.44
N VAL A 358 -6.79 -9.73 -13.26
CA VAL A 358 -6.31 -9.08 -12.04
C VAL A 358 -7.21 -9.42 -10.84
N GLY A 359 -8.53 -9.46 -11.03
CA GLY A 359 -9.47 -9.89 -9.97
C GLY A 359 -9.24 -11.34 -9.54
N VAL A 360 -9.10 -12.26 -10.49
CA VAL A 360 -8.79 -13.68 -10.20
C VAL A 360 -7.43 -13.81 -9.51
N ALA A 361 -6.41 -13.10 -10.01
CA ALA A 361 -5.07 -13.08 -9.44
C ALA A 361 -5.07 -12.60 -7.99
N LEU A 362 -5.79 -11.53 -7.69
CA LEU A 362 -5.95 -11.03 -6.32
C LEU A 362 -6.53 -12.10 -5.39
N GLU A 363 -7.59 -12.81 -5.82
CA GLU A 363 -8.17 -13.86 -4.98
C GLU A 363 -7.25 -15.08 -4.82
N ARG A 364 -6.49 -15.46 -5.86
CA ARG A 364 -5.47 -16.52 -5.76
C ARG A 364 -4.38 -16.17 -4.74
N ILE A 365 -3.81 -14.96 -4.84
CA ILE A 365 -2.78 -14.48 -3.91
C ILE A 365 -3.32 -14.48 -2.47
N ARG A 366 -4.57 -14.04 -2.27
CA ARG A 366 -5.18 -14.02 -0.94
C ARG A 366 -5.52 -15.39 -0.39
N ALA A 367 -6.02 -16.31 -1.21
CA ALA A 367 -6.24 -17.68 -0.77
C ALA A 367 -4.94 -18.31 -0.26
N HIS A 368 -3.80 -17.89 -0.81
CA HIS A 368 -2.49 -18.37 -0.39
C HIS A 368 -1.90 -17.60 0.81
N ARG A 369 -1.91 -16.26 0.80
CA ARG A 369 -1.20 -15.39 1.75
C ARG A 369 -2.10 -14.65 2.75
N GLY A 370 -3.42 -14.68 2.56
CA GLY A 370 -4.40 -13.89 3.30
C GLY A 370 -4.53 -12.42 2.86
N HIS A 371 -3.51 -11.88 2.18
CA HIS A 371 -3.44 -10.49 1.73
C HIS A 371 -2.77 -10.41 0.35
N LEU A 372 -2.97 -9.29 -0.35
CA LEU A 372 -2.04 -8.86 -1.38
C LEU A 372 -0.78 -8.35 -0.68
#